data_AF-A0A845UZ41-F1
#
_entry.id   AF-A0A845UZ41-F1
#
_cell.length_a   1.000
_cell.length_b   1.000
_cell.length_c   1.000
_cell.angle_alpha   90.00
_cell.angle_beta   90.00
_cell.angle_gamma   90.00
#
_symmetry.space_group_name_H-M   'P 1'
#
loop_
_entity.id
_entity.type
_entity.pdbx_description
1 polymer ?
#
loop_
_entity_poly.entity_id
_entity_poly.type
_entity_poly.pdbx_seq_one_letter_code
_entity_poly.pdbx_strand_id
1 'polypeptide(L)'
;MAQTPHTIGNPLSWAAQRLSAAGAHVSAATRELGTDHAHTPRRVRTMAMSDISESLRAGWEDFKACRSDVLFIVLIYPVMGLLLMGMAFHQALLPLIFPMAAGFALLGPMAAVGLYEMSRRREMGLEASWRDAFAVLSSPAFGAMLVMGLYLIALFCAWMLTAHFIHQVTMGPAQYESFGAFLDQVFGTPGGWWMILLGCGVGFVFALAALAVSVISFPLLLHRHVGAPVAVMTSVRVLRKNPKVVLSWGALVAVLLVLGSLPLLLGLMLVLPLLGHASWHFYRRAVA
;
A
#
# COMPACT_ATOMS: atom_id res chain seq x y z
N MET A 1 36.30 10.81 -42.12
CA MET A 1 35.42 9.71 -42.57
C MET A 1 34.21 9.65 -41.65
N ALA A 2 33.04 9.87 -42.23
CA ALA A 2 31.66 9.65 -41.78
C ALA A 2 31.20 10.11 -40.37
N GLN A 3 30.63 11.32 -40.33
CA GLN A 3 29.60 11.69 -39.35
C GLN A 3 28.30 10.94 -39.72
N THR A 4 27.73 10.19 -38.77
CA THR A 4 26.41 9.56 -38.94
C THR A 4 25.33 10.63 -38.89
N PRO A 5 24.43 10.73 -39.88
CA PRO A 5 23.41 11.79 -39.91
C PRO A 5 22.40 11.58 -38.79
N HIS A 6 22.12 12.64 -38.03
CA HIS A 6 20.94 12.75 -37.18
C HIS A 6 19.71 12.85 -38.09
N THR A 7 19.12 11.72 -38.44
CA THR A 7 17.86 11.69 -39.18
C THR A 7 16.75 12.13 -38.22
N ILE A 8 16.15 13.29 -38.49
CA ILE A 8 14.90 13.72 -37.85
C ILE A 8 13.84 12.69 -38.23
N GLY A 9 13.52 11.80 -37.29
CA GLY A 9 12.53 10.74 -37.51
C GLY A 9 11.15 11.35 -37.81
N ASN A 10 10.46 10.81 -38.81
CA ASN A 10 9.09 11.18 -39.14
C ASN A 10 8.20 11.13 -37.86
N PRO A 11 7.42 12.17 -37.54
CA PRO A 11 6.55 12.18 -36.35
C PRO A 11 5.59 10.98 -36.29
N LEU A 12 5.19 10.45 -37.45
CA LEU A 12 4.38 9.25 -37.53
C LEU A 12 5.16 7.99 -37.13
N SER A 13 6.45 7.89 -37.48
CA SER A 13 7.28 6.75 -37.05
C SER A 13 7.66 6.86 -35.58
N TRP A 14 7.85 8.07 -35.05
CA TRP A 14 8.04 8.28 -33.60
C TRP A 14 6.78 7.92 -32.80
N ALA A 15 5.59 8.33 -33.27
CA ALA A 15 4.32 7.98 -32.63
C ALA A 15 4.04 6.48 -32.72
N ALA A 16 4.30 5.86 -33.87
CA ALA A 16 4.20 4.41 -34.06
C ALA A 16 5.20 3.64 -33.20
N GLN A 17 6.43 4.14 -33.03
CA GLN A 17 7.44 3.56 -32.13
C GLN A 17 7.05 3.71 -30.66
N ARG A 18 6.43 4.81 -30.25
CA ARG A 18 5.91 4.97 -28.89
C ARG A 18 4.69 4.10 -28.63
N LEU A 19 3.78 3.98 -29.59
CA LEU A 19 2.63 3.08 -29.50
C LEU A 19 3.04 1.61 -29.55
N SER A 20 4.05 1.25 -30.34
CA SER A 20 4.59 -0.11 -30.39
C SER A 20 5.43 -0.43 -29.16
N ALA A 21 6.17 0.52 -28.61
CA ALA A 21 6.84 0.37 -27.31
C ALA A 21 5.81 0.22 -26.18
N ALA A 22 4.78 1.07 -26.13
CA ALA A 22 3.68 0.94 -25.17
C ALA A 22 2.94 -0.40 -25.33
N GLY A 23 2.67 -0.82 -26.57
CA GLY A 23 2.07 -2.11 -26.90
C GLY A 23 2.97 -3.30 -26.54
N ALA A 24 4.29 -3.17 -26.68
CA ALA A 24 5.26 -4.17 -26.26
C ALA A 24 5.34 -4.26 -24.73
N HIS A 25 5.22 -3.15 -24.00
CA HIS A 25 5.10 -3.15 -22.53
C HIS A 25 3.79 -3.80 -22.06
N VAL A 26 2.68 -3.55 -22.75
CA VAL A 26 1.39 -4.19 -22.47
C VAL A 26 1.43 -5.69 -22.82
N SER A 27 2.06 -6.07 -23.94
CA SER A 27 2.24 -7.46 -24.37
C SER A 27 3.22 -8.25 -23.47
N ALA A 28 4.25 -7.59 -22.96
CA ALA A 28 5.13 -8.15 -21.93
C ALA A 28 4.38 -8.33 -20.61
N ALA A 29 3.58 -7.34 -20.19
CA ALA A 29 2.73 -7.44 -19.00
C ALA A 29 1.67 -8.54 -19.11
N THR A 30 1.07 -8.76 -20.29
CA THR A 30 0.11 -9.86 -20.51
C THR A 30 0.77 -11.23 -20.64
N ARG A 31 1.99 -11.32 -21.17
CA ARG A 31 2.79 -12.56 -21.10
C ARG A 31 3.14 -12.91 -19.67
N GLU A 32 3.52 -11.96 -18.83
CA GLU A 32 3.80 -12.20 -17.41
C GLU A 32 2.55 -12.57 -16.58
N LEU A 33 1.35 -12.15 -17.01
CA LEU A 33 0.10 -12.64 -16.43
C LEU A 33 -0.17 -14.12 -16.79
N GLY A 34 0.35 -14.60 -17.92
CA GLY A 34 0.09 -15.93 -18.47
C GLY A 34 1.24 -16.94 -18.34
N THR A 35 2.48 -16.50 -18.11
CA THR A 35 3.62 -17.40 -17.97
C THR A 35 3.91 -17.72 -16.51
N ASP A 36 3.75 -19.01 -16.23
CA ASP A 36 4.12 -19.72 -15.01
C ASP A 36 5.66 -19.76 -14.85
N HIS A 37 6.30 -18.59 -14.80
CA HIS A 37 7.75 -18.51 -14.68
C HIS A 37 8.18 -18.85 -13.24
N ALA A 38 8.60 -20.11 -13.13
CA ALA A 38 9.42 -20.71 -12.09
C ALA A 38 8.76 -20.90 -10.72
N HIS A 39 8.20 -22.10 -10.57
CA HIS A 39 7.94 -22.82 -9.32
C HIS A 39 9.20 -23.04 -8.45
N THR A 40 9.95 -22.00 -8.07
CA THR A 40 10.81 -22.14 -6.89
C THR A 40 9.95 -21.87 -5.67
N PRO A 41 9.50 -22.90 -4.91
CA PRO A 41 8.87 -22.67 -3.62
C PRO A 41 9.87 -21.91 -2.74
N ARG A 42 9.68 -20.60 -2.65
CA ARG A 42 10.54 -19.74 -1.85
C ARG A 42 10.55 -20.24 -0.42
N ARG A 43 11.75 -20.42 0.11
CA ARG A 43 11.97 -20.94 1.45
C ARG A 43 11.62 -19.85 2.46
N VAL A 44 10.35 -19.82 2.84
CA VAL A 44 9.88 -18.97 3.94
C VAL A 44 10.66 -19.35 5.19
N ARG A 45 11.29 -18.37 5.81
CA ARG A 45 12.07 -18.54 7.04
C ARG A 45 11.14 -18.57 8.25
N THR A 46 11.59 -19.21 9.32
CA THR A 46 10.95 -19.05 10.63
C THR A 46 11.45 -17.72 11.21
N MET A 47 10.54 -16.87 11.66
CA MET A 47 10.84 -15.54 12.18
C MET A 47 10.74 -15.51 13.70
N ALA A 48 11.55 -14.66 14.33
CA ALA A 48 11.51 -14.38 15.75
C ALA A 48 10.80 -13.03 16.02
N MET A 49 10.36 -12.79 17.26
CA MET A 49 9.80 -11.49 17.64
C MET A 49 10.83 -10.36 17.48
N SER A 50 12.13 -10.65 17.66
CA SER A 50 13.20 -9.66 17.50
C SER A 50 13.28 -9.10 16.08
N ASP A 51 12.87 -9.87 15.07
CA ASP A 51 12.83 -9.45 13.67
C ASP A 51 11.98 -8.18 13.48
N ILE A 52 10.92 -7.99 14.26
CA ILE A 52 10.10 -6.78 14.23
C ILE A 52 10.94 -5.57 14.65
N SER A 53 11.59 -5.66 15.81
CA SER A 53 12.40 -4.56 16.36
C SER A 53 13.62 -4.25 15.49
N GLU A 54 14.24 -5.29 14.92
CA GLU A 54 15.39 -5.15 14.03
C GLU A 54 15.00 -4.52 12.69
N SER A 55 13.84 -4.88 12.13
CA SER A 55 13.29 -4.24 10.94
C SER A 55 12.97 -2.77 11.15
N LEU A 56 12.39 -2.40 12.30
CA LEU A 56 12.13 -0.99 12.63
C LEU A 56 13.42 -0.19 12.79
N ARG A 57 14.44 -0.76 13.46
CA ARG A 57 15.75 -0.11 13.60
C ARG A 57 16.41 0.13 12.24
N ALA A 58 16.43 -0.89 11.39
CA ALA A 58 16.98 -0.77 10.04
C ALA A 58 16.18 0.23 9.19
N GLY A 59 14.84 0.21 9.29
CA GLY A 59 13.98 1.19 8.64
C GLY A 59 14.20 2.62 9.13
N TRP A 60 14.53 2.81 10.40
CA TRP A 60 14.88 4.12 10.96
C TRP A 60 16.24 4.64 10.48
N GLU A 61 17.24 3.77 10.39
CA GLU A 61 18.53 4.12 9.78
C GLU A 61 18.37 4.47 8.28
N ASP A 62 17.46 3.77 7.59
CA ASP A 62 17.10 4.08 6.21
C ASP A 62 16.44 5.45 6.08
N PHE A 63 15.42 5.71 6.89
CA PHE A 63 14.71 6.98 6.94
C PHE A 63 15.65 8.18 7.18
N LYS A 64 16.55 8.08 8.18
CA LYS A 64 17.48 9.17 8.54
C LYS A 64 18.41 9.57 7.40
N ALA A 65 18.91 8.62 6.61
CA ALA A 65 19.87 8.96 5.56
C ALA A 65 19.22 9.25 4.20
N CYS A 66 17.95 8.89 3.98
CA CYS A 66 17.28 9.07 2.70
C CYS A 66 16.37 10.31 2.59
N ARG A 67 16.10 11.05 3.69
CA ARG A 67 15.15 12.19 3.72
C ARG A 67 13.84 11.92 2.97
N SER A 68 13.25 10.77 3.28
CA SER A 68 12.05 10.24 2.63
C SER A 68 10.75 10.95 3.04
N ASP A 69 10.82 11.87 4.02
CA ASP A 69 9.73 12.68 4.54
C ASP A 69 9.01 13.47 3.44
N VAL A 70 9.76 13.99 2.47
CA VAL A 70 9.24 14.82 1.38
C VAL A 70 8.27 14.06 0.47
N LEU A 71 8.50 12.77 0.22
CA LEU A 71 7.64 11.96 -0.65
C LEU A 71 6.24 11.76 -0.06
N PHE A 72 6.15 11.64 1.27
CA PHE A 72 4.87 11.40 1.94
C PHE A 72 4.09 12.67 2.22
N ILE A 73 4.76 13.82 2.37
CA ILE A 73 4.10 15.14 2.34
C ILE A 73 3.23 15.27 1.08
N VAL A 74 3.79 14.99 -0.10
CA VAL A 74 3.07 15.10 -1.38
C VAL A 74 1.89 14.13 -1.48
N LEU A 75 1.91 13.02 -0.75
CA LEU A 75 0.82 12.04 -0.74
C LEU A 75 -0.29 12.39 0.28
N ILE A 76 0.10 12.80 1.49
CA ILE A 76 -0.82 13.03 2.62
C ILE A 76 -1.68 14.29 2.38
N TYR A 77 -1.09 15.38 1.88
CA TYR A 77 -1.82 16.65 1.70
C TYR A 77 -3.00 16.56 0.72
N PRO A 78 -2.89 15.93 -0.46
CA PRO A 78 -4.03 15.71 -1.35
C PRO A 78 -5.11 14.82 -0.74
N VAL A 79 -4.73 13.76 -0.03
CA VAL A 79 -5.69 12.86 0.64
C VAL A 79 -6.45 13.63 1.73
N MET A 80 -5.75 14.41 2.54
CA MET A 80 -6.36 15.33 3.50
C MET A 80 -7.32 16.31 2.82
N GLY A 81 -6.90 16.92 1.70
CA GLY A 81 -7.73 17.83 0.93
C GLY A 81 -9.02 17.18 0.42
N LEU A 82 -8.94 15.95 -0.11
CA LEU A 82 -10.11 15.19 -0.57
C LEU A 82 -11.05 14.80 0.58
N LEU A 83 -10.50 14.40 1.73
CA LEU A 83 -11.30 14.09 2.93
C LEU A 83 -12.03 15.33 3.44
N LEU A 84 -11.33 16.46 3.54
CA LEU A 84 -11.90 17.75 3.95
C LEU A 84 -12.95 18.25 2.95
N MET A 85 -12.70 18.09 1.64
CA MET A 85 -13.67 18.41 0.59
C MET A 85 -14.92 17.52 0.70
N GLY A 86 -14.76 16.21 0.89
CA GLY A 86 -15.88 15.29 1.11
C GLY A 86 -16.73 15.67 2.32
N MET A 87 -16.07 16.02 3.44
CA MET A 87 -16.72 16.53 4.65
C MET A 87 -17.46 17.84 4.42
N ALA A 88 -16.86 18.77 3.67
CA ALA A 88 -17.40 20.10 3.45
C ALA A 88 -18.59 20.12 2.48
N PHE A 89 -18.58 19.27 1.45
CA PHE A 89 -19.56 19.33 0.37
C PHE A 89 -20.64 18.25 0.43
N HIS A 90 -20.42 17.13 1.15
CA HIS A 90 -21.37 16.01 1.14
C HIS A 90 -21.54 15.31 2.49
N GLN A 91 -22.56 15.74 3.25
CA GLN A 91 -22.93 15.12 4.54
C GLN A 91 -23.29 13.62 4.44
N ALA A 92 -23.69 13.15 3.25
CA ALA A 92 -23.93 11.72 2.98
C ALA A 92 -22.65 10.86 3.06
N LEU A 93 -21.46 11.47 2.99
CA LEU A 93 -20.18 10.76 3.10
C LEU A 93 -19.69 10.62 4.55
N LEU A 94 -20.36 11.24 5.53
CA LEU A 94 -19.93 11.22 6.93
C LEU A 94 -19.67 9.80 7.48
N PRO A 95 -20.55 8.80 7.24
CA PRO A 95 -20.32 7.43 7.71
C PRO A 95 -19.11 6.75 7.05
N LEU A 96 -18.71 7.24 5.87
CA LEU A 96 -17.65 6.69 5.04
C LEU A 96 -16.28 7.29 5.36
N ILE A 97 -16.19 8.39 6.12
CA ILE A 97 -14.93 9.04 6.48
C ILE A 97 -14.00 8.09 7.23
N PHE A 98 -14.51 7.40 8.25
CA PHE A 98 -13.69 6.47 9.03
C PHE A 98 -13.17 5.31 8.17
N PRO A 99 -14.02 4.57 7.42
CA PRO A 99 -13.55 3.57 6.46
C PRO A 99 -12.57 4.11 5.42
N MET A 100 -12.76 5.34 4.91
CA MET A 100 -11.85 5.97 3.95
C MET A 100 -10.49 6.27 4.58
N ALA A 101 -10.47 6.87 5.77
CA ALA A 101 -9.25 7.19 6.49
C ALA A 101 -8.49 5.92 6.90
N ALA A 102 -9.19 4.91 7.41
CA ALA A 102 -8.60 3.62 7.75
C ALA A 102 -8.16 2.84 6.50
N GLY A 103 -8.90 2.94 5.40
CA GLY A 103 -8.62 2.36 4.10
C GLY A 103 -7.34 2.86 3.43
N PHE A 104 -6.90 4.07 3.75
CA PHE A 104 -5.60 4.58 3.31
C PHE A 104 -4.46 3.65 3.74
N ALA A 105 -4.56 2.98 4.89
CA ALA A 105 -3.60 1.99 5.35
C ALA A 105 -3.46 0.80 4.39
N LEU A 106 -4.54 0.39 3.71
CA LEU A 106 -4.53 -0.71 2.75
C LEU A 106 -3.75 -0.33 1.49
N LEU A 107 -3.73 0.94 1.10
CA LEU A 107 -2.98 1.43 -0.05
C LEU A 107 -1.52 1.77 0.29
N GLY A 108 -1.20 1.86 1.58
CA GLY A 108 0.15 2.16 2.10
C GLY A 108 1.28 1.33 1.47
N PRO A 109 1.14 -0.01 1.34
CA PRO A 109 2.17 -0.84 0.72
C PRO A 109 2.49 -0.47 -0.73
N MET A 110 1.49 -0.01 -1.49
CA MET A 110 1.67 0.46 -2.87
C MET A 110 2.36 1.83 -2.89
N ALA A 111 1.97 2.73 -1.99
CA ALA A 111 2.60 4.05 -1.85
C ALA A 111 4.08 3.95 -1.41
N ALA A 112 4.43 2.93 -0.62
CA ALA A 112 5.77 2.71 -0.10
C ALA A 112 6.73 2.02 -1.09
N VAL A 113 6.29 1.67 -2.31
CA VAL A 113 7.11 0.99 -3.32
C VAL A 113 8.44 1.71 -3.59
N GLY A 114 8.41 3.04 -3.67
CA GLY A 114 9.61 3.84 -3.85
C GLY A 114 10.61 3.71 -2.68
N LEU A 115 10.11 3.54 -1.45
CA LEU A 115 10.96 3.37 -0.27
C LEU A 115 11.60 2.00 -0.22
N TYR A 116 10.90 0.96 -0.69
CA TYR A 116 11.49 -0.38 -0.81
C TYR A 116 12.71 -0.36 -1.74
N GLU A 117 12.64 0.41 -2.84
CA GLU A 117 13.77 0.56 -3.76
C GLU A 117 14.95 1.28 -3.11
N MET A 118 14.69 2.34 -2.35
CA MET A 118 15.73 3.08 -1.63
C MET A 118 16.41 2.18 -0.58
N SER A 119 15.64 1.44 0.22
CA SER A 119 16.17 0.47 1.19
C SER A 119 16.95 -0.66 0.52
N ARG A 120 16.45 -1.19 -0.61
CA ARG A 120 17.16 -2.22 -1.40
C ARG A 120 18.52 -1.72 -1.87
N ARG A 121 18.59 -0.50 -2.42
CA ARG A 121 19.85 0.09 -2.89
C ARG A 121 20.85 0.30 -1.76
N ARG A 122 20.37 0.78 -0.61
CA ARG A 122 21.21 0.91 0.58
C ARG A 122 21.72 -0.43 1.11
N GLU A 123 20.90 -1.48 1.10
CA GLU A 123 21.35 -2.83 1.45
C GLU A 123 22.47 -3.32 0.52
N MET A 124 22.47 -2.89 -0.75
CA MET A 124 23.54 -3.18 -1.72
C MET A 124 24.76 -2.25 -1.63
N GLY A 125 24.78 -1.31 -0.68
CA GLY A 125 25.86 -0.31 -0.54
C GLY A 125 25.86 0.77 -1.63
N LEU A 126 24.77 0.90 -2.39
CA LEU A 126 24.61 1.96 -3.40
C LEU A 126 24.05 3.24 -2.76
N GLU A 127 24.39 4.40 -3.34
CA GLU A 127 23.73 5.64 -2.99
C GLU A 127 22.24 5.58 -3.37
N ALA A 128 21.36 6.00 -2.45
CA ALA A 128 19.92 6.02 -2.64
C ALA A 128 19.40 7.45 -2.58
N SER A 129 18.75 7.89 -3.66
CA SER A 129 18.11 9.19 -3.78
C SER A 129 16.59 9.03 -3.96
N TRP A 130 15.80 10.06 -3.63
CA TRP A 130 14.37 10.07 -3.95
C TRP A 130 14.07 9.91 -5.45
N ARG A 131 15.05 10.23 -6.32
CA ARG A 131 14.91 10.01 -7.78
C ARG A 131 14.81 8.53 -8.12
N ASP A 132 15.42 7.68 -7.31
CA ASP A 132 15.41 6.23 -7.50
C ASP A 132 14.06 5.62 -7.15
N ALA A 133 13.28 6.26 -6.28
CA ALA A 133 11.90 5.87 -6.01
C ALA A 133 11.05 5.86 -7.30
N PHE A 134 11.33 6.76 -8.25
CA PHE A 134 10.66 6.81 -9.55
C PHE A 134 11.22 5.82 -10.57
N ALA A 135 12.44 5.28 -10.37
CA ALA A 135 13.01 4.27 -11.25
C ALA A 135 12.20 2.95 -11.24
N VAL A 136 11.37 2.74 -10.20
CA VAL A 136 10.44 1.61 -10.15
C VAL A 136 9.41 1.63 -11.28
N LEU A 137 9.04 2.81 -11.80
CA LEU A 137 8.12 2.93 -12.94
C LEU A 137 8.68 2.30 -14.22
N SER A 138 10.00 2.14 -14.31
CA SER A 138 10.68 1.49 -15.42
C SER A 138 11.08 0.03 -15.12
N SER A 139 10.70 -0.51 -13.95
CA SER A 139 11.00 -1.88 -13.57
C SER A 139 10.13 -2.87 -14.35
N PRO A 140 10.68 -4.03 -14.77
CA PRO A 140 9.87 -5.12 -15.33
C PRO A 140 8.72 -5.55 -14.42
N ALA A 141 8.91 -5.46 -13.09
CA ALA A 141 7.87 -5.82 -12.12
C ALA A 141 6.71 -4.81 -11.99
N PHE A 142 6.75 -3.68 -12.69
CA PHE A 142 5.72 -2.64 -12.58
C PHE A 142 4.31 -3.18 -12.91
N GLY A 143 4.20 -4.03 -13.94
CA GLY A 143 2.93 -4.66 -14.30
C GLY A 143 2.33 -5.49 -13.15
N ALA A 144 3.14 -6.34 -12.53
CA ALA A 144 2.71 -7.13 -11.38
C ALA A 144 2.37 -6.28 -10.14
N MET A 145 3.08 -5.15 -9.93
CA MET A 145 2.75 -4.19 -8.86
C MET A 145 1.41 -3.49 -9.11
N LEU A 146 1.10 -3.17 -10.37
CA LEU A 146 -0.21 -2.60 -10.75
C LEU A 146 -1.34 -3.59 -10.45
N VAL A 147 -1.15 -4.87 -10.79
CA VAL A 147 -2.12 -5.94 -10.47
C VAL A 147 -2.33 -6.08 -8.96
N MET A 148 -1.26 -6.03 -8.16
CA MET A 148 -1.38 -6.01 -6.70
C MET A 148 -2.12 -4.76 -6.19
N GLY A 149 -1.85 -3.59 -6.78
CA GLY A 149 -2.60 -2.38 -6.50
C GLY A 149 -4.09 -2.56 -6.77
N LEU A 150 -4.45 -3.18 -7.90
CA LEU A 150 -5.85 -3.50 -8.23
C LEU A 150 -6.48 -4.47 -7.23
N TYR A 151 -5.75 -5.47 -6.73
CA TYR A 151 -6.26 -6.36 -5.67
C TYR A 151 -6.59 -5.59 -4.40
N LEU A 152 -5.72 -4.68 -3.98
CA LEU A 152 -5.95 -3.87 -2.78
C LEU A 152 -7.04 -2.82 -2.96
N ILE A 153 -7.15 -2.23 -4.16
CA ILE A 153 -8.27 -1.35 -4.52
C ILE A 153 -9.59 -2.12 -4.52
N ALA A 154 -9.65 -3.31 -5.12
CA ALA A 154 -10.85 -4.14 -5.11
C ALA A 154 -11.26 -4.53 -3.68
N LEU A 155 -10.29 -4.89 -2.85
CA LEU A 155 -10.51 -5.17 -1.42
C LEU A 155 -11.04 -3.94 -0.68
N PHE A 156 -10.47 -2.77 -0.94
CA PHE A 156 -10.92 -1.50 -0.37
C PHE A 156 -12.34 -1.13 -0.83
N CYS A 157 -12.66 -1.25 -2.11
CA CYS A 157 -14.01 -1.00 -2.63
C CYS A 157 -15.04 -1.96 -2.01
N ALA A 158 -14.70 -3.26 -1.89
CA ALA A 158 -15.55 -4.23 -1.21
C ALA A 158 -15.77 -3.85 0.27
N TRP A 159 -14.72 -3.38 0.95
CA TRP A 159 -14.85 -2.88 2.32
C TRP A 159 -15.74 -1.65 2.41
N MET A 160 -15.58 -0.67 1.51
CA MET A 160 -16.41 0.53 1.45
C MET A 160 -17.90 0.21 1.26
N LEU A 161 -18.22 -0.70 0.33
CA LEU A 161 -19.58 -1.18 0.12
C LEU A 161 -20.12 -1.87 1.38
N THR A 162 -19.30 -2.67 2.05
CA THR A 162 -19.69 -3.37 3.28
C THR A 162 -19.91 -2.39 4.43
N ALA A 163 -19.06 -1.37 4.58
CA ALA A 163 -19.19 -0.34 5.59
C ALA A 163 -20.47 0.50 5.37
N HIS A 164 -20.75 0.84 4.11
CA HIS A 164 -22.00 1.51 3.75
C HIS A 164 -23.23 0.65 4.08
N PHE A 165 -23.17 -0.65 3.78
CA PHE A 165 -24.25 -1.58 4.10
C PHE A 165 -24.47 -1.73 5.62
N ILE A 166 -23.39 -1.84 6.41
CA ILE A 166 -23.47 -1.88 7.88
C ILE A 166 -24.14 -0.61 8.40
N HIS A 167 -23.73 0.56 7.91
CA HIS A 167 -24.34 1.83 8.27
C HIS A 167 -25.84 1.84 7.96
N GLN A 168 -26.26 1.45 6.76
CA GLN A 168 -27.68 1.41 6.39
C GLN A 168 -28.52 0.48 7.27
N VAL A 169 -27.99 -0.71 7.60
CA VAL A 169 -28.71 -1.69 8.42
C VAL A 169 -28.81 -1.27 9.89
N THR A 170 -27.82 -0.54 10.40
CA THR A 170 -27.73 -0.19 11.83
C THR A 170 -28.28 1.20 12.16
N MET A 171 -28.02 2.19 11.30
CA MET A 171 -28.37 3.60 11.49
C MET A 171 -29.51 4.04 10.56
N GLY A 172 -29.90 3.23 9.58
CA GLY A 172 -30.92 3.58 8.59
C GLY A 172 -30.44 4.58 7.53
N PRO A 173 -31.33 5.05 6.63
CA PRO A 173 -31.00 5.99 5.57
C PRO A 173 -30.88 7.46 6.07
N ALA A 174 -30.48 7.66 7.32
CA ALA A 174 -30.45 8.98 7.95
C ALA A 174 -29.41 9.90 7.27
N GLN A 175 -29.86 11.10 6.90
CA GLN A 175 -28.96 12.21 6.55
C GLN A 175 -28.65 12.99 7.82
N TYR A 176 -27.37 13.30 8.04
CA TYR A 176 -26.92 13.98 9.26
C TYR A 176 -26.71 15.46 8.98
N GLU A 177 -27.38 16.33 9.74
CA GLU A 177 -27.31 17.80 9.55
C GLU A 177 -25.91 18.38 9.78
N SER A 178 -25.07 17.69 10.56
CA SER A 178 -23.70 18.09 10.85
C SER A 178 -22.84 16.92 11.32
N PHE A 179 -21.53 17.12 11.39
CA PHE A 179 -20.61 16.16 12.00
C PHE A 179 -20.92 15.91 13.48
N GLY A 180 -21.32 16.95 14.24
CA GLY A 180 -21.71 16.80 15.65
C GLY A 180 -22.94 15.92 15.81
N ALA A 181 -23.99 16.18 15.01
CA ALA A 181 -25.21 15.38 15.02
C ALA A 181 -24.96 13.91 14.64
N PHE A 182 -23.99 13.65 13.75
CA PHE A 182 -23.54 12.30 13.45
C PHE A 182 -22.92 11.63 14.68
N LEU A 183 -21.98 12.30 15.37
CA LEU A 183 -21.34 11.75 16.56
C LEU A 183 -22.35 11.47 17.69
N ASP A 184 -23.32 12.36 17.90
CA ASP A 184 -24.39 12.17 18.89
C ASP A 184 -25.20 10.91 18.59
N GLN A 185 -25.53 10.65 17.33
CA GLN A 185 -26.23 9.41 16.96
C GLN A 185 -25.33 8.18 17.13
N VAL A 186 -24.05 8.27 16.76
CA VAL A 186 -23.10 7.15 16.84
C VAL A 186 -22.85 6.71 18.28
N PHE A 187 -22.68 7.66 19.21
CA PHE A 187 -22.37 7.34 20.62
C PHE A 187 -23.61 7.30 21.52
N GLY A 188 -24.69 8.00 21.15
CA GLY A 188 -25.90 8.13 21.95
C GLY A 188 -26.99 7.09 21.65
N THR A 189 -26.85 6.29 20.60
CA THR A 189 -27.90 5.33 20.20
C THR A 189 -27.41 3.88 20.15
N PRO A 190 -28.28 2.88 20.47
CA PRO A 190 -27.93 1.46 20.31
C PRO A 190 -27.53 1.08 18.87
N GLY A 191 -28.13 1.71 17.87
CA GLY A 191 -27.78 1.52 16.46
C GLY A 191 -26.33 1.92 16.18
N GLY A 192 -25.88 3.05 16.74
CA GLY A 192 -24.51 3.52 16.64
C GLY A 192 -23.50 2.56 17.27
N TRP A 193 -23.80 1.99 18.44
CA TRP A 193 -22.95 0.97 19.05
C TRP A 193 -22.86 -0.31 18.23
N TRP A 194 -23.96 -0.78 17.64
CA TRP A 194 -23.94 -1.91 16.70
C TRP A 194 -23.13 -1.60 15.44
N MET A 195 -23.24 -0.38 14.92
CA MET A 195 -22.44 0.08 13.79
C MET A 195 -20.94 0.02 14.12
N ILE A 196 -20.52 0.50 15.30
CA ILE A 196 -19.12 0.44 15.74
C ILE A 196 -18.66 -1.01 15.85
N LEU A 197 -19.41 -1.87 16.55
CA LEU A 197 -19.00 -3.25 16.78
C LEU A 197 -18.86 -4.03 15.47
N LEU A 198 -19.88 -3.97 14.60
CA LEU A 198 -19.87 -4.64 13.30
C LEU A 198 -18.84 -4.02 12.36
N GLY A 199 -18.76 -2.69 12.32
CA GLY A 199 -17.81 -1.96 11.49
C GLY A 199 -16.36 -2.27 11.84
N CYS A 200 -16.00 -2.27 13.13
CA CYS A 200 -14.68 -2.65 13.61
C CYS A 200 -14.38 -4.14 13.38
N GLY A 201 -15.34 -5.02 13.66
CA GLY A 201 -15.16 -6.47 13.47
C GLY A 201 -14.94 -6.84 12.00
N VAL A 202 -15.78 -6.31 11.10
CA VAL A 202 -15.65 -6.54 9.66
C VAL A 202 -14.41 -5.84 9.10
N GLY A 203 -14.14 -4.61 9.51
CA GLY A 203 -12.91 -3.89 9.15
C GLY A 203 -11.64 -4.65 9.55
N PHE A 204 -11.64 -5.29 10.73
CA PHE A 204 -10.54 -6.15 11.16
C PHE A 204 -10.33 -7.35 10.22
N VAL A 205 -11.41 -7.98 9.73
CA VAL A 205 -11.31 -9.07 8.74
C VAL A 205 -10.70 -8.56 7.43
N PHE A 206 -11.13 -7.40 6.93
CA PHE A 206 -10.53 -6.78 5.74
C PHE A 206 -9.05 -6.43 5.95
N ALA A 207 -8.69 -5.90 7.13
CA ALA A 207 -7.31 -5.61 7.48
C ALA A 207 -6.44 -6.88 7.53
N LEU A 208 -6.96 -7.98 8.09
CA LEU A 208 -6.28 -9.28 8.08
C LEU A 208 -6.10 -9.82 6.66
N ALA A 209 -7.11 -9.71 5.81
CA ALA A 209 -7.02 -10.11 4.41
C ALA A 209 -5.97 -9.27 3.66
N ALA A 210 -5.98 -7.95 3.85
CA ALA A 210 -4.99 -7.04 3.28
C ALA A 210 -3.57 -7.39 3.75
N LEU A 211 -3.37 -7.62 5.05
CA LEU A 211 -2.10 -8.03 5.63
C LEU A 211 -1.63 -9.37 5.03
N ALA A 212 -2.50 -10.38 4.99
CA ALA A 212 -2.18 -11.69 4.44
C ALA A 212 -1.74 -11.61 2.96
N VAL A 213 -2.42 -10.79 2.17
CA VAL A 213 -2.17 -10.63 0.74
C VAL A 213 -0.94 -9.75 0.46
N SER A 214 -0.63 -8.76 1.30
CA SER A 214 0.33 -7.71 0.97
C SER A 214 1.60 -7.64 1.82
N VAL A 215 1.67 -8.27 3.01
CA VAL A 215 2.72 -8.02 4.01
C VAL A 215 4.15 -8.07 3.45
N ILE A 216 4.40 -8.94 2.48
CA ILE A 216 5.70 -9.01 1.79
C ILE A 216 5.58 -8.94 0.26
N SER A 217 4.39 -8.77 -0.29
CA SER A 217 4.16 -8.95 -1.73
C SER A 217 4.85 -7.86 -2.56
N PHE A 218 4.73 -6.59 -2.19
CA PHE A 218 5.37 -5.51 -2.96
C PHE A 218 6.90 -5.55 -2.93
N PRO A 219 7.58 -5.70 -1.77
CA PRO A 219 9.03 -5.90 -1.73
C PRO A 219 9.49 -7.10 -2.56
N LEU A 220 8.72 -8.18 -2.56
CA LEU A 220 9.01 -9.40 -3.29
C LEU A 220 8.88 -9.25 -4.80
N LEU A 221 7.84 -8.55 -5.26
CA LEU A 221 7.68 -8.17 -6.66
C LEU A 221 8.85 -7.30 -7.13
N LEU A 222 9.22 -6.29 -6.33
CA LEU A 222 10.31 -5.38 -6.64
C LEU A 222 11.67 -6.08 -6.67
N HIS A 223 11.95 -6.96 -5.72
CA HIS A 223 13.24 -7.62 -5.59
C HIS A 223 13.43 -8.77 -6.59
N ARG A 224 12.38 -9.56 -6.83
CA ARG A 224 12.50 -10.85 -7.54
C ARG A 224 11.73 -10.93 -8.85
N HIS A 225 11.02 -9.88 -9.25
CA HIS A 225 10.29 -9.79 -10.52
C HIS A 225 9.40 -11.01 -10.80
N VAL A 226 8.66 -11.46 -9.78
CA VAL A 226 7.67 -12.54 -9.92
C VAL A 226 6.29 -11.99 -10.24
N GLY A 227 5.37 -12.86 -10.68
CA GLY A 227 3.96 -12.49 -10.86
C GLY A 227 3.22 -12.23 -9.54
N ALA A 228 2.14 -11.43 -9.60
CA ALA A 228 1.30 -11.07 -8.45
C ALA A 228 0.74 -12.30 -7.70
N PRO A 229 0.19 -13.35 -8.37
CA PRO A 229 -0.33 -14.52 -7.66
C PRO A 229 0.74 -15.24 -6.81
N VAL A 230 1.96 -15.33 -7.33
CA VAL A 230 3.09 -15.95 -6.63
C VAL A 230 3.50 -15.12 -5.41
N ALA A 231 3.46 -13.79 -5.52
CA ALA A 231 3.72 -12.89 -4.40
C ALA A 231 2.68 -13.07 -3.29
N VAL A 232 1.39 -13.06 -3.62
CA VAL A 232 0.28 -13.29 -2.67
C VAL A 232 0.40 -14.65 -1.99
N MET A 233 0.60 -15.72 -2.76
CA MET A 233 0.74 -17.07 -2.20
C MET A 233 1.96 -17.18 -1.27
N THR A 234 3.06 -16.48 -1.59
CA THR A 234 4.23 -16.43 -0.71
C THR A 234 3.90 -15.66 0.57
N SER A 235 3.22 -14.51 0.47
CA SER A 235 2.77 -13.69 1.60
C SER A 235 1.87 -14.47 2.57
N VAL A 236 0.88 -15.19 2.04
CA VAL A 236 0.03 -16.09 2.83
C VAL A 236 0.83 -17.20 3.48
N ARG A 237 1.83 -17.77 2.79
CA ARG A 237 2.72 -18.79 3.37
C ARG A 237 3.57 -18.22 4.52
N VAL A 238 4.03 -16.97 4.42
CA VAL A 238 4.72 -16.27 5.52
C VAL A 238 3.82 -16.11 6.73
N LEU A 239 2.58 -15.63 6.53
CA LEU A 239 1.59 -15.52 7.60
C LEU A 239 1.31 -16.87 8.26
N ARG A 240 1.05 -17.92 7.47
CA ARG A 240 0.73 -19.26 8.00
C ARG A 240 1.89 -19.88 8.77
N LYS A 241 3.13 -19.65 8.33
CA LYS A 241 4.32 -20.17 9.02
C LYS A 241 4.70 -19.37 10.26
N ASN A 242 4.45 -18.05 10.26
CA ASN A 242 4.86 -17.13 11.32
C ASN A 242 3.68 -16.26 11.82
N PRO A 243 2.55 -16.85 12.25
CA PRO A 243 1.32 -16.09 12.51
C PRO A 243 1.52 -15.05 13.61
N LYS A 244 2.20 -15.43 14.71
CA LYS A 244 2.47 -14.51 15.82
C LYS A 244 3.27 -13.28 15.37
N VAL A 245 4.31 -13.48 14.55
CA VAL A 245 5.20 -12.39 14.10
C VAL A 245 4.46 -11.47 13.13
N VAL A 246 3.77 -12.04 12.15
CA VAL A 246 3.07 -11.26 11.13
C VAL A 246 1.86 -10.52 11.71
N LEU A 247 1.10 -11.14 12.60
CA LEU A 247 -0.02 -10.46 13.28
C LEU A 247 0.47 -9.35 14.20
N SER A 248 1.59 -9.57 14.92
CA SER A 248 2.19 -8.52 15.76
C SER A 248 2.72 -7.36 14.91
N TRP A 249 3.32 -7.66 13.75
CA TRP A 249 3.71 -6.64 12.77
C TRP A 249 2.50 -5.84 12.28
N GLY A 250 1.42 -6.51 11.88
CA GLY A 250 0.18 -5.85 11.45
C GLY A 250 -0.45 -4.99 12.55
N ALA A 251 -0.47 -5.48 13.79
CA ALA A 251 -0.95 -4.73 14.94
C ALA A 251 -0.09 -3.48 15.22
N LEU A 252 1.24 -3.63 15.13
CA LEU A 252 2.16 -2.49 15.27
C LEU A 252 1.92 -1.44 14.18
N VAL A 253 1.78 -1.86 12.92
CA VAL A 253 1.46 -0.97 11.80
C VAL A 253 0.16 -0.22 12.08
N ALA A 254 -0.90 -0.92 12.49
CA ALA A 254 -2.18 -0.30 12.82
C ALA A 254 -2.05 0.73 13.95
N VAL A 255 -1.37 0.39 15.05
CA VAL A 255 -1.14 1.29 16.18
C VAL A 255 -0.35 2.54 15.75
N LEU A 256 0.74 2.36 15.00
CA LEU A 256 1.55 3.49 14.54
C LEU A 256 0.76 4.40 13.59
N LEU A 257 -0.08 3.84 12.72
CA LEU A 257 -0.94 4.63 11.84
C LEU A 257 -1.98 5.42 12.63
N VAL A 258 -2.63 4.82 13.63
CA VAL A 258 -3.55 5.53 14.53
C VAL A 258 -2.82 6.67 15.24
N LEU A 259 -1.69 6.38 15.90
CA LEU A 259 -0.90 7.39 16.62
C LEU A 259 -0.40 8.52 15.71
N GLY A 260 0.07 8.18 14.50
CA GLY A 260 0.49 9.15 13.50
C GLY A 260 -0.66 9.98 12.93
N SER A 261 -1.89 9.48 13.00
CA SER A 261 -3.09 10.17 12.54
C SER A 261 -3.65 11.16 13.55
N LEU A 262 -3.44 10.93 14.86
CA LEU A 262 -3.92 11.82 15.94
C LEU A 262 -3.56 13.31 15.77
N PRO A 263 -2.31 13.69 15.40
CA PRO A 263 -1.96 15.10 15.14
C PRO A 263 -2.42 15.53 13.74
N LEU A 264 -3.71 15.39 13.42
CA LEU A 264 -4.32 15.78 12.14
C LEU A 264 -3.59 15.20 10.92
N LEU A 265 -3.24 13.91 10.99
CA LEU A 265 -2.45 13.17 10.00
C LEU A 265 -1.00 13.65 9.78
N LEU A 266 -0.53 14.69 10.48
CA LEU A 266 0.83 15.21 10.30
C LEU A 266 1.90 14.20 10.77
N GLY A 267 1.58 13.38 11.77
CA GLY A 267 2.48 12.34 12.27
C GLY A 267 2.74 11.23 11.25
N LEU A 268 1.83 11.06 10.27
CA LEU A 268 2.03 10.11 9.17
C LEU A 268 3.22 10.48 8.27
N MET A 269 3.68 11.73 8.28
CA MET A 269 4.91 12.16 7.60
C MET A 269 6.16 11.44 8.14
N LEU A 270 6.12 10.98 9.39
CA LEU A 270 7.22 10.21 10.00
C LEU A 270 6.91 8.71 9.99
N VAL A 271 5.68 8.34 10.31
CA VAL A 271 5.27 6.94 10.44
C VAL A 271 5.33 6.21 9.10
N LEU A 272 4.79 6.79 8.03
CA LEU A 272 4.72 6.10 6.74
C LEU A 272 6.11 5.86 6.13
N PRO A 273 7.05 6.82 6.13
CA PRO A 273 8.41 6.54 5.70
C PRO A 273 9.11 5.45 6.50
N LEU A 274 9.00 5.52 7.84
CA LEU A 274 9.58 4.50 8.72
C LEU A 274 9.03 3.11 8.39
N LEU A 275 7.70 2.98 8.29
CA LEU A 275 7.06 1.71 7.98
C LEU A 275 7.41 1.22 6.57
N GLY A 276 7.53 2.11 5.59
CA GLY A 276 7.94 1.75 4.24
C GLY A 276 9.34 1.12 4.21
N HIS A 277 10.33 1.79 4.81
CA HIS A 277 11.67 1.22 4.91
C HIS A 277 11.72 -0.05 5.76
N ALA A 278 11.05 -0.06 6.90
CA ALA A 278 11.04 -1.22 7.80
C ALA A 278 10.39 -2.46 7.16
N SER A 279 9.40 -2.27 6.29
CA SER A 279 8.74 -3.37 5.56
C SER A 279 9.68 -4.08 4.58
N TRP A 280 10.65 -3.36 3.99
CA TRP A 280 11.71 -3.99 3.20
C TRP A 280 12.53 -4.97 4.04
N HIS A 281 12.99 -4.51 5.20
CA HIS A 281 13.78 -5.34 6.12
C HIS A 281 12.97 -6.51 6.70
N PHE A 282 11.68 -6.28 6.99
CA PHE A 282 10.77 -7.34 7.41
C PHE A 282 10.63 -8.42 6.33
N TYR A 283 10.48 -8.00 5.07
CA TYR A 283 10.49 -8.89 3.91
C TYR A 283 11.78 -9.72 3.83
N ARG A 284 12.96 -9.09 3.91
CA ARG A 284 14.26 -9.78 3.79
C ARG A 284 14.45 -10.85 4.86
N ARG A 285 13.90 -10.63 6.06
CA ARG A 285 13.90 -11.60 7.16
C ARG A 285 12.93 -12.75 6.94
N ALA A 286 11.77 -12.47 6.34
CA ALA A 286 10.75 -13.48 6.05
C ALA A 286 11.15 -14.44 4.92
N VAL A 287 11.87 -13.95 3.92
CA VAL A 287 12.24 -14.68 2.70
C VAL A 287 13.62 -14.23 2.23
N ALA A 288 14.62 -15.08 2.43
CA ALA A 288 15.97 -14.89 1.88
C ALA A 288 16.02 -15.37 0.43
#